data_AF-A0A847YSA9-F1
#
_entry.id   AF-A0A847YSA9-F1
#
_cell.length_a   1.000
_cell.length_b   1.000
_cell.length_c   1.000
_cell.angle_alpha   90.00
_cell.angle_beta   90.00
_cell.angle_gamma   90.00
#
_symmetry.space_group_name_H-M   'P 1'
#
loop_
_entity.id
_entity.type
_entity.pdbx_description
1 polymer ?
#
loop_
_entity_poly.entity_id
_entity_poly.type
_entity_poly.pdbx_seq_one_letter_code
_entity_poly.pdbx_strand_id
1 'polypeptide(L)'
;MYGEHAEVEALVGKTLTKVEVNSSDDEIKFYCDDGTVYGMAHQQDCCESVTIEDVSGEWDDLIGQPILMAEKVTHDDENPEGVKAPDYQESFTWTFYKFATNKGYVTLRWYGESNGYYSEEVDFWKLDY
;
A
#
# COMPACT_ATOMS: atom_id res chain seq x y z
N MET A 1 16.58 -8.63 0.69
CA MET A 1 15.97 -9.81 1.31
C MET A 1 14.70 -9.29 1.94
N TYR A 2 13.52 -9.75 1.48
CA TYR A 2 12.26 -9.40 2.13
C TYR A 2 12.29 -10.02 3.54
N GLY A 3 11.94 -9.26 4.57
CA GLY A 3 11.96 -9.74 5.95
C GLY A 3 10.64 -10.40 6.34
N GLU A 4 10.22 -10.26 7.60
CA GLU A 4 9.01 -10.90 8.13
C GLU A 4 7.73 -10.22 7.61
N HIS A 5 6.78 -11.00 7.11
CA HIS A 5 5.44 -10.50 6.73
C HIS A 5 4.76 -9.84 7.93
N ALA A 6 4.12 -8.70 7.70
CA ALA A 6 3.45 -7.91 8.71
C ALA A 6 2.14 -7.33 8.16
N GLU A 7 1.31 -6.82 9.05
CA GLU A 7 0.13 -6.03 8.68
C GLU A 7 0.45 -4.54 8.85
N VAL A 8 -0.22 -3.67 8.10
CA VAL A 8 0.03 -2.21 8.15
C VAL A 8 -0.25 -1.60 9.51
N GLU A 9 -1.13 -2.22 10.29
CA GLU A 9 -1.46 -1.93 11.68
C GLU A 9 -0.21 -1.95 12.58
N ALA A 10 0.85 -2.67 12.18
CA ALA A 10 2.12 -2.67 12.89
C ALA A 10 2.80 -1.29 12.93
N LEU A 11 2.42 -0.36 12.05
CA LEU A 11 2.87 1.02 12.10
C LEU A 11 2.18 1.84 13.18
N VAL A 12 1.04 1.42 13.74
CA VAL A 12 0.36 2.17 14.80
C VAL A 12 1.27 2.32 16.02
N GLY A 13 1.44 3.56 16.46
CA GLY A 13 2.36 3.95 17.54
C GLY A 13 3.82 4.14 17.12
N LYS A 14 4.21 3.76 15.89
CA LYS A 14 5.54 4.06 15.34
C LYS A 14 5.61 5.52 14.89
N THR A 15 6.80 6.11 14.98
CA THR A 15 7.08 7.45 14.45
C THR A 15 7.90 7.32 13.19
N LEU A 16 7.37 7.77 12.05
CA LEU A 16 8.10 7.75 10.80
C LEU A 16 9.09 8.91 10.71
N THR A 17 10.27 8.64 10.19
CA THR A 17 11.31 9.64 9.91
C THR A 17 11.42 9.95 8.41
N LYS A 18 11.01 9.00 7.57
CA LYS A 18 11.03 9.12 6.11
C LYS A 18 10.03 8.13 5.50
N VAL A 19 9.39 8.55 4.41
CA VAL A 19 8.71 7.65 3.46
C VAL A 19 9.44 7.76 2.13
N GLU A 20 9.73 6.63 1.49
CA GLU A 20 10.38 6.57 0.18
C GLU A 20 9.50 5.76 -0.77
N VAL A 21 9.04 6.38 -1.85
CA VAL A 21 8.38 5.69 -2.97
C VAL A 21 9.42 5.53 -4.06
N ASN A 22 9.52 4.34 -4.65
CA ASN A 22 10.48 4.11 -5.70
C ASN A 22 10.03 4.77 -7.02
N SER A 23 10.92 4.84 -8.01
CA SER A 23 10.64 5.50 -9.30
C SER A 23 9.64 4.76 -10.19
N SER A 24 9.26 3.54 -9.82
CA SER A 24 8.34 2.69 -10.58
C SER A 24 6.93 2.69 -10.00
N ASP A 25 6.70 3.40 -8.89
CA ASP A 25 5.43 3.44 -8.15
C ASP A 25 4.88 2.03 -7.81
N ASP A 26 5.78 1.10 -7.52
CA ASP A 26 5.46 -0.30 -7.16
C ASP A 26 6.07 -0.73 -5.81
N GLU A 27 6.84 0.14 -5.15
CA GLU A 27 7.41 -0.10 -3.81
C GLU A 27 7.38 1.18 -2.96
N ILE A 28 6.96 1.05 -1.70
CA ILE A 28 7.04 2.09 -0.66
C ILE A 28 7.81 1.55 0.54
N LYS A 29 8.69 2.38 1.10
CA LYS A 29 9.41 2.11 2.35
C LYS A 29 9.11 3.15 3.41
N PHE A 30 8.82 2.67 4.61
CA PHE A 30 8.53 3.46 5.81
C PHE A 30 9.66 3.29 6.81
N TYR A 31 10.40 4.36 7.10
CA TYR A 31 11.54 4.34 8.02
C TYR A 31 11.12 4.86 9.40
N CYS A 32 11.25 4.05 10.44
CA CYS A 32 10.90 4.40 11.81
C CYS A 32 12.09 5.02 12.58
N ASP A 33 11.79 5.79 13.62
CA ASP A 33 12.78 6.40 14.51
C ASP A 33 13.57 5.40 15.37
N ASP A 34 12.99 4.22 15.62
CA ASP A 34 13.64 3.08 16.29
C ASP A 34 14.58 2.27 15.38
N GLY A 35 14.73 2.70 14.11
CA GLY A 35 15.56 2.04 13.11
C GLY A 35 14.87 0.87 12.40
N THR A 36 13.64 0.51 12.77
CA THR A 36 12.85 -0.45 11.98
C THR A 36 12.43 0.16 10.66
N VAL A 37 12.31 -0.68 9.63
CA VAL A 37 11.85 -0.25 8.32
C VAL A 37 10.80 -1.24 7.86
N TYR A 38 9.69 -0.72 7.34
CA TYR A 38 8.66 -1.51 6.71
C TYR A 38 8.63 -1.25 5.22
N GLY A 39 8.31 -2.26 4.43
CA GLY A 39 8.13 -2.16 2.98
C GLY A 39 6.73 -2.61 2.58
N MET A 40 6.21 -1.97 1.54
CA MET A 40 4.97 -2.32 0.86
C MET A 40 5.28 -2.45 -0.62
N ALA A 41 5.03 -3.60 -1.23
CA ALA A 41 5.17 -3.79 -2.67
C ALA A 41 4.31 -4.95 -3.14
N HIS A 42 4.13 -5.05 -4.46
CA HIS A 42 3.60 -6.25 -5.08
C HIS A 42 4.64 -6.84 -6.03
N GLN A 43 4.90 -8.14 -5.92
CA GLN A 43 5.81 -8.84 -6.81
C GLN A 43 5.08 -9.31 -8.07
N GLN A 44 5.03 -8.45 -9.08
CA GLN A 44 4.35 -8.71 -10.36
C GLN A 44 4.77 -10.05 -11.01
N ASP A 45 3.81 -10.90 -11.36
CA ASP A 45 3.97 -12.05 -12.27
C ASP A 45 3.28 -11.79 -13.64
N CYS A 46 3.48 -12.70 -14.59
CA CYS A 46 3.22 -12.63 -16.03
C CYS A 46 1.94 -11.89 -16.47
N CYS A 47 0.81 -12.13 -15.82
CA CYS A 47 -0.51 -11.67 -16.27
C CYS A 47 -1.29 -10.92 -15.19
N GLU A 48 -0.58 -10.37 -14.20
CA GLU A 48 -1.14 -9.45 -13.22
C GLU A 48 -0.46 -8.08 -13.33
N SER A 49 -1.18 -7.06 -12.88
CA SER A 49 -0.65 -5.72 -12.73
C SER A 49 -1.20 -5.10 -11.46
N VAL A 50 -0.37 -4.98 -10.43
CA VAL A 50 -0.70 -4.28 -9.18
C VAL A 50 0.19 -3.05 -9.03
N THR A 51 -0.40 -1.86 -9.00
CA THR A 51 0.32 -0.57 -9.00
C THR A 51 -0.30 0.43 -8.05
N ILE A 52 0.51 1.39 -7.58
CA ILE A 52 0.00 2.55 -6.85
C ILE A 52 -0.71 3.45 -7.87
N GLU A 53 -2.03 3.59 -7.73
CA GLU A 53 -2.82 4.40 -8.65
C GLU A 53 -3.04 5.83 -8.12
N ASP A 54 -3.12 6.01 -6.80
CA ASP A 54 -3.27 7.34 -6.20
C ASP A 54 -2.70 7.43 -4.77
N VAL A 55 -2.21 8.62 -4.43
CA VAL A 55 -1.81 9.00 -3.08
C VAL A 55 -2.51 10.31 -2.73
N SER A 56 -3.49 10.23 -1.83
CA SER A 56 -4.24 11.38 -1.34
C SER A 56 -3.71 11.83 0.01
N GLY A 57 -3.19 13.06 0.08
CA GLY A 57 -2.54 13.64 1.27
C GLY A 57 -1.05 13.87 1.04
N GLU A 58 -0.35 14.37 2.07
CA GLU A 58 1.07 14.70 1.99
C GLU A 58 1.89 13.76 2.89
N TRP A 59 2.96 13.16 2.34
CA TRP A 59 3.82 12.24 3.12
C TRP A 59 4.38 12.89 4.39
N ASP A 60 4.66 14.19 4.35
CA ASP A 60 5.15 14.98 5.48
C ASP A 60 4.19 15.01 6.67
N ASP A 61 2.89 14.79 6.44
CA ASP A 61 1.90 14.66 7.52
C ASP A 61 2.13 13.40 8.35
N LEU A 62 2.80 12.37 7.80
CA LEU A 62 3.14 11.15 8.53
C LEU A 62 4.48 11.25 9.29
N ILE A 63 5.30 12.26 9.02
CA ILE A 63 6.68 12.34 9.53
C ILE A 63 6.75 12.99 10.91
N GLY A 64 7.53 12.41 11.82
CA GLY A 64 7.90 12.99 13.11
C GLY A 64 6.78 13.02 14.16
N GLN A 65 5.66 12.34 13.92
CA GLN A 65 4.60 12.09 14.90
C GLN A 65 4.22 10.60 14.87
N PRO A 66 3.73 10.03 15.98
CA PRO A 66 3.24 8.66 16.00
C PRO A 66 2.05 8.48 15.05
N ILE A 67 2.06 7.37 14.30
CA ILE A 67 0.90 6.93 13.54
C ILE A 67 -0.21 6.54 14.52
N LEU A 68 -1.37 7.16 14.39
CA LEU A 68 -2.55 6.92 15.24
C LEU A 68 -3.52 5.92 14.62
N MET A 69 -3.48 5.76 13.30
CA MET A 69 -4.31 4.84 12.53
C MET A 69 -3.51 4.33 11.35
N ALA A 70 -3.59 3.02 11.13
CA ALA A 70 -3.16 2.35 9.91
C ALA A 70 -4.22 1.27 9.63
N GLU A 71 -4.87 1.30 8.47
CA GLU A 71 -5.90 0.32 8.09
C GLU A 71 -5.78 -0.07 6.60
N LYS A 72 -6.12 -1.33 6.29
CA LYS A 72 -6.29 -1.87 4.94
C LYS A 72 -7.79 -2.08 4.66
N VAL A 73 -8.26 -1.63 3.50
CA VAL A 73 -9.62 -1.88 3.00
C VAL A 73 -9.54 -2.36 1.55
N THR A 74 -10.16 -3.49 1.24
CA THR A 74 -10.20 -4.05 -0.12
C THR A 74 -11.62 -4.02 -0.69
N HIS A 75 -11.71 -3.84 -2.01
CA HIS A 75 -12.94 -3.96 -2.78
C HIS A 75 -12.66 -4.81 -4.02
N ASP A 76 -13.22 -6.01 -4.04
CA ASP A 76 -13.03 -6.99 -5.11
C ASP A 76 -14.16 -6.85 -6.14
N ASP A 77 -13.82 -6.78 -7.43
CA ASP A 77 -14.74 -6.71 -8.58
C ASP A 77 -15.83 -5.62 -8.49
N GLU A 78 -15.63 -4.60 -7.66
CA GLU A 78 -16.60 -3.55 -7.41
C GLU A 78 -16.11 -2.22 -8.00
N ASN A 79 -16.73 -1.83 -9.11
CA ASN A 79 -16.57 -0.51 -9.71
C ASN A 79 -17.81 0.36 -9.46
N PRO A 80 -17.67 1.71 -9.42
CA PRO A 80 -18.82 2.60 -9.33
C PRO A 80 -19.84 2.34 -10.46
N GLU A 81 -21.13 2.54 -10.17
CA GLU A 81 -22.20 2.30 -11.13
C GLU A 81 -21.92 3.04 -12.47
N GLY A 82 -21.92 2.29 -13.57
CA GLY A 82 -21.67 2.81 -14.92
C GLY A 82 -20.21 2.75 -15.38
N VAL A 83 -19.26 2.41 -14.50
CA VAL A 83 -17.88 2.07 -14.89
C VAL A 83 -17.83 0.59 -15.24
N LYS A 84 -17.37 0.27 -16.45
CA LYS A 84 -17.18 -1.12 -16.90
C LYS A 84 -15.70 -1.47 -16.87
N ALA A 85 -15.38 -2.63 -16.30
CA ALA A 85 -14.08 -3.25 -16.49
C ALA A 85 -13.87 -3.57 -17.99
N PRO A 86 -12.64 -3.45 -18.52
CA PRO A 86 -12.32 -3.88 -19.86
C PRO A 86 -12.55 -5.38 -20.04
N ASP A 87 -12.89 -5.83 -21.25
CA ASP A 87 -13.17 -7.25 -21.53
C ASP A 87 -11.99 -8.21 -21.29
N TYR A 88 -10.76 -7.68 -21.12
CA TYR A 88 -9.56 -8.46 -20.82
C TYR A 88 -9.30 -8.64 -19.31
N GLN A 89 -10.03 -7.90 -18.48
CA GLN A 89 -9.89 -7.89 -17.03
C GLN A 89 -10.91 -8.86 -16.43
N GLU A 90 -10.45 -10.06 -16.07
CA GLU A 90 -11.31 -11.11 -15.50
C GLU A 90 -11.48 -10.96 -13.99
N SER A 91 -10.53 -10.31 -13.31
CA SER A 91 -10.56 -10.00 -11.88
C SER A 91 -9.85 -8.67 -11.62
N PHE A 92 -10.32 -7.93 -10.63
CA PHE A 92 -9.63 -6.74 -10.13
C PHE A 92 -9.93 -6.41 -8.68
N THR A 93 -8.95 -5.78 -8.03
CA THR A 93 -9.00 -5.43 -6.62
C THR A 93 -8.52 -4.00 -6.42
N TRP A 94 -9.36 -3.22 -5.76
CA TRP A 94 -8.97 -1.92 -5.20
C TRP A 94 -8.54 -2.11 -3.76
N THR A 95 -7.28 -1.79 -3.44
CA THR A 95 -6.79 -1.83 -2.06
C THR A 95 -6.44 -0.44 -1.57
N PHE A 96 -7.04 -0.02 -0.46
CA PHE A 96 -6.81 1.26 0.19
C PHE A 96 -6.05 1.05 1.48
N TYR A 97 -4.91 1.74 1.62
CA TYR A 97 -4.17 1.85 2.87
C TYR A 97 -4.29 3.26 3.41
N LYS A 98 -4.79 3.41 4.62
CA LYS A 98 -4.98 4.73 5.23
C LYS A 98 -4.14 4.88 6.47
N PHE A 99 -3.39 5.96 6.53
CA PHE A 99 -2.51 6.31 7.61
C PHE A 99 -2.89 7.67 8.19
N ALA A 100 -2.86 7.80 9.50
CA ALA A 100 -3.17 9.08 10.16
C ALA A 100 -2.18 9.41 11.26
N THR A 101 -1.87 10.69 11.40
CA THR A 101 -1.24 11.27 12.59
C THR A 101 -2.13 12.39 13.14
N ASN A 102 -1.64 13.13 14.13
CA ASN A 102 -2.28 14.37 14.56
C ASN A 102 -2.05 15.56 13.59
N LYS A 103 -1.21 15.40 12.56
CA LYS A 103 -0.95 16.43 11.53
C LYS A 103 -1.90 16.31 10.35
N GLY A 104 -2.20 15.08 9.94
CA GLY A 104 -2.99 14.83 8.74
C GLY A 104 -3.21 13.33 8.48
N TYR A 105 -3.71 13.06 7.29
CA TYR A 105 -4.12 11.73 6.84
C TYR A 105 -3.59 11.51 5.44
N VAL A 106 -3.05 10.31 5.19
CA VAL A 106 -2.65 9.87 3.85
C VAL A 106 -3.42 8.62 3.51
N THR A 107 -4.07 8.62 2.35
CA THR A 107 -4.73 7.44 1.78
C THR A 107 -3.99 7.04 0.51
N LEU A 108 -3.47 5.83 0.51
CA LEU A 108 -2.82 5.19 -0.63
C LEU A 108 -3.81 4.23 -1.27
N ARG A 109 -3.95 4.30 -2.59
CA ARG A 109 -4.80 3.42 -3.38
C ARG A 109 -3.95 2.60 -4.34
N TRP A 110 -4.05 1.30 -4.20
CA TRP A 110 -3.52 0.32 -5.14
C TRP A 110 -4.64 -0.22 -6.00
N TYR A 111 -4.31 -0.44 -7.26
CA TYR A 111 -5.16 -1.12 -8.22
C TYR A 111 -4.44 -2.36 -8.71
N GLY A 112 -5.03 -3.52 -8.45
CA GLY A 112 -4.62 -4.80 -8.97
C GLY A 112 -5.60 -5.28 -10.05
N GLU A 113 -5.08 -5.75 -11.17
CA GLU A 113 -5.85 -6.45 -12.19
C GLU A 113 -5.17 -7.75 -12.61
N SER A 114 -5.96 -8.79 -12.87
CA SER A 114 -5.47 -10.07 -13.36
C SER A 114 -6.44 -10.75 -14.30
N ASN A 115 -5.99 -11.85 -14.92
CA ASN A 115 -6.85 -12.76 -15.67
C ASN A 115 -7.60 -13.78 -14.77
N GLY A 116 -7.67 -13.54 -13.46
CA GLY A 116 -8.40 -14.37 -12.49
C GLY A 116 -7.63 -15.58 -11.95
N TYR A 117 -6.35 -15.73 -12.31
CA TYR A 117 -5.48 -16.82 -11.82
C TYR A 117 -4.36 -16.36 -10.88
N TYR A 118 -4.17 -15.06 -10.73
CA TYR A 118 -3.04 -14.44 -10.04
C TYR A 118 -3.53 -13.52 -8.90
N SER A 119 -2.65 -13.12 -8.01
CA SER A 119 -3.02 -12.46 -6.75
C SER A 119 -2.91 -10.96 -6.88
N GLU A 120 -3.97 -10.23 -6.62
CA GLU A 120 -3.96 -8.76 -6.68
C GLU A 120 -3.57 -8.11 -5.35
N GLU A 121 -3.10 -8.92 -4.38
CA GLU A 121 -2.74 -8.45 -3.04
C GLU A 121 -1.38 -7.75 -3.01
N VAL A 122 -1.33 -6.68 -2.22
CA VAL A 122 -0.09 -5.97 -1.91
C VAL A 122 0.44 -6.50 -0.58
N ASP A 123 1.68 -6.93 -0.60
CA ASP A 123 2.34 -7.46 0.58
C ASP A 123 2.94 -6.33 1.43
N PHE A 124 3.00 -6.59 2.74
CA PHE A 124 3.65 -5.71 3.70
C PHE A 124 4.63 -6.49 4.57
N TRP A 125 5.83 -5.97 4.77
CA TRP A 125 6.88 -6.66 5.50
C TRP A 125 7.70 -5.71 6.35
N LYS A 126 8.16 -6.21 7.50
CA LYS A 126 9.27 -5.62 8.22
C LYS A 126 10.57 -6.07 7.54
N LEU A 127 11.40 -5.13 7.11
CA LEU A 127 12.66 -5.44 6.42
C LEU A 127 13.78 -5.76 7.41
N ASP A 128 14.54 -6.81 7.11
CA ASP A 128 15.76 -7.17 7.85
C ASP A 128 16.97 -6.48 7.20
N TYR A 129 17.73 -5.75 8.02
CA TYR A 129 18.97 -5.06 7.63
C TYR A 129 20.16 -5.55 8.44
#